data_AF-A0A6C0LEN1-F1
#
_entry.id   AF-A0A6C0LEN1-F1
#
_cell.length_a   1.000
_cell.length_b   1.000
_cell.length_c   1.000
_cell.angle_alpha   90.00
_cell.angle_beta   90.00
_cell.angle_gamma   90.00
#
_symmetry.space_group_name_H-M   'P 1'
#
loop_
_entity.id
_entity.type
_entity.pdbx_description
1 polymer ?
#
loop_
_entity_poly.entity_id
_entity_poly.type
_entity_poly.pdbx_seq_one_letter_code
_entity_poly.pdbx_strand_id
1 'polypeptide(L)'
;MYIIYYMLIVVCPHCQNPVLIEELNCRIFRHGVFIENGKQMDPHAEEVMCEKLINEKLIYGCGKPFKIIEKGSEFEAVICEYI
;
A
#
# COMPACT_ATOMS: atom_id res chain seq x y z
N MET A 1 -15.92 -9.98 15.53
CA MET A 1 -14.72 -9.31 15.00
C MET A 1 -15.23 -8.12 14.21
N TYR A 2 -15.16 -6.91 14.78
CA TYR A 2 -15.68 -5.72 14.11
C TYR A 2 -14.63 -5.24 13.12
N ILE A 3 -14.92 -5.36 11.81
CA ILE A 3 -14.14 -4.72 10.77
C ILE A 3 -14.46 -3.23 10.86
N ILE A 4 -13.49 -2.41 11.29
CA ILE A 4 -13.63 -0.95 11.24
C ILE A 4 -13.24 -0.53 9.83
N TYR A 5 -14.23 -0.16 9.02
CA TYR A 5 -13.98 0.40 7.69
C TYR A 5 -13.41 1.81 7.84
N TYR A 6 -12.13 1.97 7.47
CA TYR A 6 -11.52 3.28 7.32
C TYR A 6 -11.56 3.65 5.84
N MET A 7 -12.14 4.80 5.48
CA MET A 7 -11.91 5.39 4.17
C MET A 7 -10.72 6.35 4.29
N LEU A 8 -9.54 5.78 4.56
CA LEU A 8 -8.31 6.54 4.77
C LEU A 8 -7.58 6.69 3.45
N ILE A 9 -7.27 7.93 3.08
CA ILE A 9 -6.39 8.23 1.95
C ILE A 9 -5.06 8.73 2.51
N VAL A 10 -3.97 8.03 2.18
CA VAL A 10 -2.60 8.44 2.50
C VAL A 10 -1.83 8.75 1.23
N VAL A 11 -0.76 9.53 1.35
CA VAL A 11 0.16 9.80 0.25
C VAL A 11 1.31 8.80 0.34
N CYS A 12 1.56 8.05 -0.74
CA CYS A 12 2.69 7.13 -0.79
C CYS A 12 4.01 7.90 -0.61
N PRO A 13 4.85 7.55 0.38
CA PRO A 13 6.06 8.31 0.67
C PRO A 13 7.13 8.18 -0.44
N HIS A 14 7.00 7.17 -1.32
CA HIS A 14 7.97 6.90 -2.38
C HIS A 14 7.70 7.66 -3.67
N CYS A 15 6.43 7.82 -4.05
CA CYS A 15 6.06 8.40 -5.35
C CYS A 15 5.02 9.52 -5.26
N GLN A 16 4.62 9.90 -4.04
CA GLN A 16 3.72 11.04 -3.77
C GLN A 16 2.31 10.91 -4.36
N ASN A 17 1.93 9.73 -4.81
CA ASN A 17 0.57 9.44 -5.30
C ASN A 17 -0.32 8.94 -4.15
N PRO A 18 -1.62 9.22 -4.19
CA PRO A 18 -2.56 8.80 -3.16
C PRO A 18 -2.81 7.29 -3.19
N VAL A 19 -3.05 6.72 -2.02
CA VAL A 19 -3.49 5.33 -1.80
C VAL A 19 -4.70 5.33 -0.89
N LEU A 20 -5.75 4.62 -1.29
CA LEU A 20 -6.86 4.25 -0.42
C LEU A 20 -6.45 3.07 0.46
N ILE A 21 -6.72 3.14 1.76
CA ILE A 21 -6.46 2.08 2.73
C ILE A 21 -7.80 1.62 3.29
N GLU A 22 -8.19 0.39 2.97
CA GLU A 22 -9.49 -0.17 3.37
C GLU A 22 -9.43 -0.80 4.77
N GLU A 23 -8.29 -1.42 5.11
CA GLU A 23 -8.07 -2.12 6.39
C GLU A 23 -6.67 -1.84 6.94
N LEU A 24 -6.52 -1.74 8.26
CA LEU A 24 -5.26 -1.39 8.94
C LEU A 24 -4.61 -2.55 9.71
N ASN A 25 -4.78 -3.80 9.25
CA ASN A 25 -4.39 -5.02 9.98
C ASN A 25 -2.90 -5.05 10.40
N CYS A 26 -1.98 -5.35 9.49
CA CYS A 26 -0.53 -5.35 9.78
C CYS A 26 0.12 -3.97 9.63
N ARG A 27 -0.61 -2.99 9.07
CA ARG A 27 -0.18 -1.63 8.76
C ARG A 27 0.99 -1.52 7.77
N ILE A 28 1.45 -2.62 7.20
CA ILE A 28 2.40 -2.67 6.09
C ILE A 28 1.57 -2.77 4.81
N PHE A 29 2.01 -2.08 3.76
CA PHE A 29 1.37 -2.10 2.45
C PHE A 29 2.43 -1.98 1.37
N ARG A 30 2.13 -2.50 0.18
CA ARG A 30 2.81 -2.11 -1.05
C ARG A 30 1.92 -1.16 -1.82
N HIS A 31 2.47 -0.06 -2.35
CA HIS A 31 1.69 0.85 -3.17
C HIS A 31 1.42 0.22 -4.54
N GLY A 32 0.38 -0.60 -4.60
CA GLY A 32 -0.02 -1.33 -5.79
C GLY A 32 -1.48 -1.73 -5.76
N VAL A 33 -2.20 -1.49 -6.85
CA VAL A 33 -3.57 -1.97 -7.07
C VAL A 33 -3.62 -2.67 -8.41
N PHE A 34 -4.04 -3.94 -8.45
CA PHE A 34 -4.15 -4.70 -9.68
C PHE A 34 -5.18 -4.09 -10.64
N ILE A 35 -4.77 -3.88 -11.89
CA ILE A 35 -5.65 -3.29 -12.91
C ILE A 35 -6.84 -4.19 -13.22
N GLU A 36 -6.62 -5.51 -13.21
CA GLU A 36 -7.65 -6.49 -13.59
C GLU A 36 -8.87 -6.53 -12.67
N ASN A 37 -8.67 -6.29 -11.36
CA ASN A 37 -9.68 -6.58 -10.35
C ASN A 37 -9.80 -5.50 -9.26
N GLY A 38 -8.96 -4.46 -9.31
CA GLY A 38 -8.97 -3.36 -8.35
C GLY A 38 -8.50 -3.72 -6.94
N LYS A 39 -7.98 -4.93 -6.71
CA LYS A 39 -7.49 -5.35 -5.39
C LYS A 39 -6.13 -4.74 -5.09
N GLN A 40 -5.94 -4.33 -3.85
CA GLN A 40 -4.61 -3.95 -3.37
C GLN A 40 -3.65 -5.14 -3.42
N MET A 41 -2.38 -4.86 -3.68
CA MET A 41 -1.33 -5.88 -3.64
C MET A 41 -1.17 -6.46 -2.24
N ASP A 42 -0.73 -7.72 -2.18
CA ASP A 42 -0.28 -8.32 -0.92
C ASP A 42 0.85 -7.45 -0.32
N PRO A 43 0.68 -6.95 0.92
CA PRO A 43 1.71 -6.19 1.63
C PRO A 43 3.06 -6.86 1.72
N HIS A 44 3.10 -8.19 1.68
CA HIS A 44 4.31 -9.00 1.85
C HIS A 44 4.71 -9.73 0.56
N ALA A 45 4.20 -9.28 -0.61
CA ALA A 45 4.66 -9.80 -1.88
C ALA A 45 6.17 -9.57 -2.05
N GLU A 46 6.88 -10.55 -2.60
CA GLU A 46 8.32 -10.42 -2.86
C GLU A 46 8.63 -9.28 -3.84
N GLU A 47 9.76 -8.61 -3.64
CA GLU A 47 10.19 -7.48 -4.48
C GLU A 47 10.27 -7.85 -5.96
N VAL A 48 10.81 -9.02 -6.30
CA VAL A 48 10.93 -9.51 -7.69
C VAL A 48 9.57 -9.60 -8.37
N MET A 49 8.53 -10.04 -7.65
CA MET A 49 7.17 -10.09 -8.17
C MET A 49 6.62 -8.67 -8.39
N CYS A 50 6.90 -7.75 -7.47
CA CYS A 50 6.46 -6.36 -7.56
C CYS A 50 7.09 -5.65 -8.77
N GLU A 51 8.39 -5.82 -8.99
CA GLU A 51 9.10 -5.28 -10.15
C GLU A 51 8.52 -5.81 -11.46
N LYS A 52 8.23 -7.11 -11.53
CA LYS A 52 7.57 -7.72 -12.70
C LYS A 52 6.22 -7.05 -12.98
N LEU A 53 5.38 -6.90 -11.95
CA LEU A 53 4.06 -6.27 -12.10
C LEU A 53 4.12 -4.82 -12.58
N ILE A 54 5.11 -4.06 -12.12
CA ILE A 54 5.35 -2.67 -12.57
C ILE A 54 5.80 -2.65 -14.03
N ASN A 55 6.78 -3.48 -14.38
CA ASN A 55 7.35 -3.54 -15.73
C ASN A 55 6.32 -3.99 -16.77
N GLU A 56 5.46 -4.94 -16.39
CA GLU A 56 4.35 -5.41 -17.21
C GLU A 56 3.12 -4.48 -17.15
N LYS A 57 3.18 -3.41 -16.35
CA LYS A 57 2.10 -2.42 -16.16
C LYS A 57 0.78 -3.06 -15.75
N LEU A 58 0.83 -4.02 -14.83
CA LEU A 58 -0.32 -4.77 -14.32
C LEU A 58 -0.92 -4.18 -13.03
N ILE A 59 -0.25 -3.18 -12.46
CA ILE A 59 -0.70 -2.46 -11.25
C ILE A 59 -0.67 -0.95 -11.46
N TYR A 60 -1.52 -0.24 -10.71
CA TYR A 60 -1.33 1.17 -10.41
C TYR A 60 -0.47 1.33 -9.17
N GLY A 61 0.53 2.21 -9.22
CA GLY A 61 1.41 2.52 -8.08
C GLY A 61 2.86 2.13 -8.32
N CYS A 62 3.70 2.31 -7.30
CA CYS A 62 5.15 2.09 -7.40
C CYS A 62 5.62 0.73 -6.88
N GLY A 63 4.72 -0.11 -6.36
CA GLY A 63 5.00 -1.44 -5.77
C GLY A 63 5.90 -1.45 -4.54
N LYS A 64 6.40 -0.29 -4.09
CA LYS A 64 7.31 -0.18 -2.94
C LYS A 64 6.55 -0.32 -1.62
N PRO A 65 7.20 -0.93 -0.59
CA PRO A 65 6.61 -1.11 0.71
C PRO A 65 6.60 0.21 1.50
N PHE A 66 5.54 0.44 2.25
CA PHE A 66 5.43 1.53 3.22
C PHE A 66 4.64 1.05 4.44
N LYS A 67 4.75 1.79 5.53
CA LYS A 67 4.04 1.51 6.77
C LYS A 67 3.16 2.69 7.14
N ILE A 68 1.99 2.41 7.69
CA ILE A 68 1.14 3.42 8.30
C ILE A 68 1.45 3.52 9.78
N ILE A 69 1.76 4.73 10.23
CA ILE A 69 1.96 5.08 11.64
C ILE A 69 0.85 6.03 12.10
N GLU A 70 0.53 5.96 13.39
CA GLU A 70 -0.35 6.93 14.04
C GLU A 70 0.48 8.08 14.60
N LYS A 71 0.02 9.31 14.35
CA LYS A 71 0.61 10.54 14.84
C LYS A 71 -0.48 11.41 15.44
N GLY A 72 -0.75 11.18 16.72
CA GLY A 72 -1.88 11.81 17.40
C GLY A 72 -3.20 11.28 16.86
N SER A 73 -4.00 12.15 16.24
CA SER A 73 -5.28 11.81 15.62
C SER A 73 -5.20 11.50 14.12
N GLU A 74 -3.99 11.51 13.54
CA GLU A 74 -3.77 11.33 12.10
C GLU A 74 -2.98 10.06 11.79
N PHE A 75 -3.14 9.57 10.56
CA PHE A 75 -2.35 8.48 10.02
C PHE A 75 -1.38 9.01 8.97
N GLU A 76 -0.12 8.58 9.06
CA GLU A 76 0.96 8.98 8.15
C GLU A 76 1.57 7.74 7.51
N ALA A 77 1.82 7.78 6.19
CA ALA A 77 2.53 6.73 5.48
C ALA A 77 4.03 7.05 5.46
N VAL A 78 4.85 6.15 6.00
CA VAL A 78 6.31 6.29 6.09
C VAL A 78 7.01 5.16 5.34
N ILE A 79 8.21 5.45 4.84
CA ILE A 79 9.05 4.44 4.17
C ILE A 79 9.30 3.28 5.12
N CYS A 80 9.20 2.06 4.61
CA CYS A 80 9.47 0.83 5.33
C CYS A 80 10.43 -0.02 4.50
N GLU A 81 11.40 -0.67 5.15
CA GLU A 81 12.37 -1.58 4.51
C GLU A 81 11.93 -3.05 4.57
N TYR A 82 10.63 -3.30 4.78
CA TYR A 82 10.10 -4.66 4.80
C TYR A 82 10.22 -5.30 3.41
N ILE A 83 10.76 -6.53 3.34
CA ILE A 83 11.01 -7.29 2.12
C ILE A 83 9.80 -8.14 1.76
#